data_AF-A0A2E0XEP2-F1
#
_entry.id   AF-A0A2E0XEP2-F1
#
_cell.length_a   1.000
_cell.length_b   1.000
_cell.length_c   1.000
_cell.angle_alpha   90.00
_cell.angle_beta   90.00
_cell.angle_gamma   90.00
#
_symmetry.space_group_name_H-M   'P 1'
#
loop_
_entity.id
_entity.type
_entity.pdbx_description
1 polymer ?
#
loop_
_entity_poly.entity_id
_entity_poly.type
_entity_poly.pdbx_seq_one_letter_code
_entity_poly.pdbx_strand_id
1 'polypeptide(L)'
;MGDWKAVEPDWDAALAQFENPIQALADAEVPAFIFRQAFSPDHCAGLTRRFINLGVMRDARTSPANLDRRTRIDIGTSLGNRASDKERFLEHAEATHFLFNFLFQGFVNPVDLIYDSLQKLAPKNDVKVAREPDGRLYSPAIFRVHYDGHTYKPHIDHVVLRENRVDYEVYRFKHQFAGVLCVQNADASGPGTQAILHKCLWSEDIQPYIAEDTFHDYAQENNIENCQVDLVPGDLYFFNTRCIHEVPAVQGDLPRIVLAVFIGYSEEDDEIYVWS
;
A
#
# COMPACT_ATOMS: atom_id res chain seq x y z
N MET A 1 -25.26 15.02 2.14
CA MET A 1 -24.01 14.30 2.41
C MET A 1 -23.60 13.71 1.09
N GLY A 2 -22.42 14.08 0.61
CA GLY A 2 -21.87 13.50 -0.62
C GLY A 2 -21.56 12.03 -0.36
N ASP A 3 -21.60 11.23 -1.42
CA ASP A 3 -21.32 9.81 -1.33
C ASP A 3 -19.86 9.59 -1.79
N TRP A 4 -18.88 9.98 -0.96
CA TRP A 4 -17.45 9.75 -1.27
C TRP A 4 -17.11 8.27 -1.09
N LYS A 5 -17.48 7.49 -2.11
CA LYS A 5 -17.36 6.03 -2.15
C LYS A 5 -16.31 5.58 -3.14
N ALA A 6 -15.67 4.45 -2.82
CA ALA A 6 -14.77 3.79 -3.74
C ALA A 6 -15.51 3.31 -5.00
N VAL A 7 -14.78 3.22 -6.10
CA VAL A 7 -15.29 2.63 -7.34
C VAL A 7 -14.82 1.18 -7.44
N GLU A 8 -15.79 0.31 -7.70
CA GLU A 8 -15.66 -1.14 -7.71
C GLU A 8 -16.74 -1.71 -8.66
N PRO A 9 -16.66 -2.99 -9.10
CA PRO A 9 -15.69 -4.01 -8.70
C PRO A 9 -14.47 -4.13 -9.60
N ASP A 10 -14.44 -3.43 -10.74
CA ASP A 10 -13.53 -3.75 -11.83
C ASP A 10 -13.11 -2.52 -12.66
N TRP A 11 -12.33 -2.81 -13.70
CA TRP A 11 -11.82 -1.84 -14.66
C TRP A 11 -12.91 -1.14 -15.45
N ASP A 12 -13.97 -1.86 -15.82
CA ASP A 12 -15.04 -1.31 -16.63
C ASP A 12 -15.81 -0.26 -15.81
N ALA A 13 -16.04 -0.51 -14.52
CA ALA A 13 -16.61 0.49 -13.61
C ALA A 13 -15.74 1.75 -13.51
N ALA A 14 -14.42 1.59 -13.32
CA ALA A 14 -13.49 2.70 -13.21
C ALA A 14 -13.42 3.54 -14.51
N LEU A 15 -13.25 2.87 -15.65
CA LEU A 15 -13.07 3.51 -16.97
C LEU A 15 -14.38 4.07 -17.54
N ALA A 16 -15.54 3.57 -17.12
CA ALA A 16 -16.82 4.16 -17.47
C ALA A 16 -17.06 5.50 -16.75
N GLN A 17 -16.49 5.68 -15.56
CA GLN A 17 -16.70 6.87 -14.74
C GLN A 17 -15.61 7.94 -14.94
N PHE A 18 -14.37 7.54 -15.19
CA PHE A 18 -13.24 8.46 -15.28
C PHE A 18 -12.45 8.28 -16.57
N GLU A 19 -12.35 9.34 -17.37
CA GLU A 19 -11.48 9.38 -18.55
C GLU A 19 -9.99 9.33 -18.17
N ASN A 20 -9.64 9.90 -17.02
CA ASN A 20 -8.29 9.85 -16.45
C ASN A 20 -8.32 9.38 -14.97
N PRO A 21 -8.40 8.07 -14.72
CA PRO A 21 -8.53 7.52 -13.37
C PRO A 21 -7.40 7.94 -12.42
N ILE A 22 -6.15 7.93 -12.87
CA ILE A 22 -5.01 8.29 -12.02
C ILE A 22 -5.08 9.76 -11.57
N GLN A 23 -5.56 10.66 -12.44
CA GLN A 23 -5.77 12.06 -12.08
C GLN A 23 -6.92 12.23 -11.07
N ALA A 24 -8.03 11.49 -11.24
CA ALA A 24 -9.13 11.50 -10.28
C ALA A 24 -8.71 11.07 -8.87
N LEU A 25 -7.76 10.12 -8.77
CA LEU A 25 -7.10 9.81 -7.49
C LEU A 25 -6.25 10.98 -6.98
N ALA A 26 -5.43 11.60 -7.85
CA ALA A 26 -4.57 12.74 -7.51
C ALA A 26 -5.36 13.90 -6.89
N ASP A 27 -6.54 14.18 -7.46
CA ASP A 27 -7.44 15.24 -7.04
C ASP A 27 -8.35 14.85 -5.86
N ALA A 28 -8.22 13.61 -5.36
CA ALA A 28 -9.05 13.02 -4.30
C ALA A 28 -10.57 13.06 -4.61
N GLU A 29 -10.94 13.07 -5.89
CA GLU A 29 -12.33 13.02 -6.35
C GLU A 29 -12.98 11.69 -5.97
N VAL A 30 -12.19 10.62 -6.02
CA VAL A 30 -12.53 9.25 -5.62
C VAL A 30 -11.61 8.81 -4.48
N PRO A 31 -12.13 8.15 -3.42
CA PRO A 31 -11.28 7.69 -2.32
C PRO A 31 -10.34 6.57 -2.77
N ALA A 32 -10.86 5.63 -3.55
CA ALA A 32 -10.10 4.48 -4.03
C ALA A 32 -10.75 3.83 -5.25
N PHE A 33 -9.93 3.13 -6.04
CA PHE A 33 -10.38 2.11 -6.98
C PHE A 33 -10.14 0.74 -6.36
N ILE A 34 -11.15 -0.14 -6.35
CA ILE A 34 -11.07 -1.51 -5.81
C ILE A 34 -11.37 -2.50 -6.93
N PHE A 35 -10.40 -3.37 -7.20
CA PHE A 35 -10.47 -4.44 -8.18
C PHE A 35 -10.65 -5.77 -7.46
N ARG A 36 -11.88 -6.28 -7.50
CA ARG A 36 -12.30 -7.49 -6.78
C ARG A 36 -11.69 -8.72 -7.44
N GLN A 37 -11.10 -9.60 -6.61
CA GLN A 37 -10.48 -10.86 -7.05
C GLN A 37 -9.50 -10.67 -8.22
N ALA A 38 -8.78 -9.54 -8.25
CA ALA A 38 -7.76 -9.27 -9.26
C ALA A 38 -6.62 -10.30 -9.23
N PHE A 39 -6.37 -10.90 -8.07
CA PHE A 39 -5.44 -12.02 -7.88
C PHE A 39 -6.15 -13.25 -7.33
N SER A 40 -5.68 -14.45 -7.70
CA SER A 40 -6.29 -15.69 -7.26
C SER A 40 -6.13 -15.88 -5.73
N PRO A 41 -7.24 -16.14 -4.99
CA PRO A 41 -7.16 -16.46 -3.57
C PRO A 41 -6.34 -17.74 -3.27
N ASP A 42 -6.29 -18.70 -4.20
CA ASP A 42 -5.45 -19.89 -4.07
C ASP A 42 -3.96 -19.55 -4.16
N HIS A 43 -3.60 -18.60 -5.03
CA HIS A 43 -2.24 -18.07 -5.07
C HIS A 43 -1.89 -17.32 -3.78
N CYS A 44 -2.83 -16.53 -3.23
CA CYS A 44 -2.64 -15.88 -1.93
C CYS A 44 -2.32 -16.90 -0.82
N ALA A 45 -3.14 -17.95 -0.69
CA ALA A 45 -2.95 -19.00 0.30
C ALA A 45 -1.62 -19.76 0.09
N GLY A 46 -1.26 -20.03 -1.17
CA GLY A 46 0.00 -20.66 -1.54
C GLY A 46 1.23 -19.83 -1.17
N LEU A 47 1.20 -18.52 -1.42
CA LEU A 47 2.25 -17.59 -1.04
C LEU A 47 2.41 -17.50 0.48
N THR A 48 1.32 -17.37 1.23
CA THR A 48 1.37 -17.36 2.69
C THR A 48 2.01 -18.63 3.25
N ARG A 49 1.66 -19.80 2.72
CA ARG A 49 2.32 -21.07 3.13
C ARG A 49 3.80 -21.06 2.79
N ARG A 50 4.20 -20.53 1.63
CA ARG A 50 5.60 -20.40 1.26
C ARG A 50 6.37 -19.48 2.20
N PHE A 51 5.79 -18.35 2.62
CA PHE A 51 6.42 -17.44 3.57
C PHE A 51 6.72 -18.13 4.91
N ILE A 52 5.76 -18.92 5.41
CA ILE A 52 5.94 -19.73 6.63
C ILE A 52 7.05 -20.77 6.43
N ASN A 53 6.98 -21.55 5.34
CA ASN A 53 7.92 -22.64 5.07
C ASN A 53 9.37 -22.16 4.90
N LEU A 54 9.56 -20.96 4.36
CA LEU A 54 10.88 -20.34 4.20
C LEU A 54 11.34 -19.57 5.45
N GLY A 55 10.51 -19.50 6.50
CA GLY A 55 10.83 -18.82 7.75
C GLY A 55 10.87 -17.30 7.64
N VAL A 56 10.33 -16.71 6.57
CA VAL A 56 10.25 -15.24 6.39
C VAL A 56 9.04 -14.63 7.10
N MET A 57 8.09 -15.45 7.56
CA MET A 57 7.05 -15.08 8.54
C MET A 57 6.85 -16.21 9.55
N ARG A 58 6.40 -15.87 10.77
CA ARG A 58 5.99 -16.87 11.75
C ARG A 58 4.58 -17.40 11.45
N ASP A 59 4.35 -18.67 11.74
CA ASP A 59 3.01 -19.26 11.72
C ASP A 59 2.28 -18.95 13.04
N ALA A 60 1.29 -18.06 12.99
CA ALA A 60 0.52 -17.64 14.16
C ALA A 60 -0.26 -18.79 14.82
N ARG A 61 -0.52 -19.88 14.09
CA ARG A 61 -1.27 -21.04 14.61
C ARG A 61 -0.45 -21.94 15.52
N THR A 62 0.87 -21.94 15.36
CA THR A 62 1.77 -22.92 16.00
C THR A 62 2.90 -22.27 16.78
N SER A 63 3.23 -21.01 16.47
CA SER A 63 4.30 -20.27 17.12
C SER A 63 3.75 -19.50 18.33
N PRO A 64 4.20 -19.81 19.56
CA PRO A 64 3.76 -19.02 20.71
C PRO A 64 4.29 -17.58 20.58
N ALA A 65 3.40 -16.60 20.75
CA ALA A 65 3.70 -15.16 20.58
C ALA A 65 4.81 -14.63 21.50
N ASN A 66 5.25 -15.42 22.49
CA ASN A 66 6.32 -15.06 23.41
C ASN A 66 7.73 -15.17 22.81
N LEU A 67 7.91 -15.90 21.70
CA LEU A 67 9.22 -16.09 21.04
C LEU A 67 9.59 -14.94 20.09
N ASP A 68 8.59 -14.31 19.47
CA ASP A 68 8.76 -13.13 18.62
C ASP A 68 7.61 -12.16 18.88
N ARG A 69 7.92 -11.02 19.50
CA ARG A 69 6.95 -10.01 19.93
C ARG A 69 6.67 -8.94 18.88
N ARG A 70 7.31 -9.01 17.71
CA ARG A 70 7.05 -8.06 16.64
C ARG A 70 5.58 -8.12 16.24
N THR A 71 4.95 -6.96 16.15
CA THR A 71 3.57 -6.81 15.66
C THR A 71 3.53 -6.62 14.14
N ARG A 72 4.68 -6.36 13.50
CA ARG A 72 4.84 -6.27 12.05
C ARG A 72 6.13 -6.95 11.58
N ILE A 73 6.06 -7.61 10.43
CA ILE A 73 7.20 -8.08 9.66
C ILE A 73 7.05 -7.57 8.22
N ASP A 74 8.16 -7.11 7.65
CA ASP A 74 8.23 -6.67 6.27
C ASP A 74 9.08 -7.69 5.48
N ILE A 75 8.58 -8.17 4.34
CA ILE A 75 9.29 -9.07 3.42
C ILE A 75 9.55 -8.28 2.13
N GLY A 76 10.81 -7.88 1.94
CA GLY A 76 11.25 -6.94 0.92
C GLY A 76 11.87 -5.68 1.52
N THR A 77 12.17 -4.68 0.70
CA THR A 77 12.78 -3.42 1.16
C THR A 77 11.72 -2.37 1.35
N SER A 78 11.79 -1.63 2.46
CA SER A 78 10.99 -0.41 2.62
C SER A 78 11.89 0.82 2.65
N LEU A 79 11.59 1.79 1.78
CA LEU A 79 12.19 3.11 1.80
C LEU A 79 11.94 3.78 3.15
N GLY A 80 10.69 3.78 3.64
CA GLY A 80 10.34 4.37 4.94
C GLY A 80 11.19 3.85 6.11
N ASN A 81 11.59 2.58 6.10
CA ASN A 81 12.40 1.97 7.17
C ASN A 81 13.92 2.11 6.94
N ARG A 82 14.40 2.14 5.70
CA ARG A 82 15.83 2.00 5.36
C ARG A 82 16.45 3.25 4.74
N ALA A 83 15.67 4.28 4.45
CA ALA A 83 16.12 5.43 3.68
C ALA A 83 17.16 6.34 4.36
N SER A 84 17.52 6.09 5.63
CA SER A 84 18.61 6.81 6.29
C SER A 84 19.99 6.51 5.70
N ASP A 85 20.13 5.40 4.99
CA ASP A 85 21.36 4.96 4.33
C ASP A 85 21.02 4.45 2.93
N LYS A 86 21.21 5.34 1.95
CA LYS A 86 20.82 5.11 0.55
C LYS A 86 21.53 3.92 -0.08
N GLU A 87 22.82 3.76 0.18
CA GLU A 87 23.60 2.64 -0.36
C GLU A 87 23.09 1.31 0.20
N ARG A 88 22.88 1.22 1.52
CA ARG A 88 22.28 0.01 2.12
C ARG A 88 20.84 -0.24 1.69
N PHE A 89 20.07 0.82 1.42
CA PHE A 89 18.73 0.69 0.84
C PHE A 89 18.79 0.04 -0.54
N LEU A 90 19.66 0.52 -1.43
CA LEU A 90 19.79 0.00 -2.80
C LEU A 90 20.35 -1.43 -2.83
N GLU A 91 21.34 -1.76 -1.98
CA GLU A 91 21.83 -3.13 -1.81
C GLU A 91 20.71 -4.09 -1.35
N HIS A 92 19.88 -3.65 -0.40
CA HIS A 92 18.76 -4.47 0.08
C HIS A 92 17.63 -4.57 -0.95
N ALA A 93 17.43 -3.53 -1.76
CA ALA A 93 16.49 -3.54 -2.89
C ALA A 93 16.90 -4.58 -3.92
N GLU A 94 18.18 -4.64 -4.29
CA GLU A 94 18.71 -5.67 -5.18
C GLU A 94 18.46 -7.08 -4.62
N ALA A 95 18.74 -7.31 -3.33
CA ALA A 95 18.43 -8.58 -2.67
C ALA A 95 16.93 -8.91 -2.68
N THR A 96 16.05 -7.91 -2.67
CA THR A 96 14.60 -8.10 -2.76
C THR A 96 14.17 -8.60 -4.14
N HIS A 97 14.77 -8.10 -5.22
CA HIS A 97 14.53 -8.63 -6.57
C HIS A 97 14.89 -10.12 -6.65
N PHE A 98 16.04 -10.51 -6.11
CA PHE A 98 16.44 -11.92 -6.02
C PHE A 98 15.47 -12.75 -5.17
N LEU A 99 15.06 -12.23 -4.01
CA LEU A 99 14.11 -12.89 -3.13
C LEU A 99 12.76 -13.12 -3.83
N PHE A 100 12.23 -12.11 -4.50
CA PHE A 100 10.92 -12.18 -5.17
C PHE A 100 10.92 -13.18 -6.32
N ASN A 101 12.01 -13.24 -7.10
CA ASN A 101 12.19 -14.27 -8.12
C ASN A 101 12.05 -15.69 -7.56
N PHE A 102 12.55 -15.94 -6.34
CA PHE A 102 12.39 -17.23 -5.67
C PHE A 102 11.01 -17.40 -5.03
N LEU A 103 10.51 -16.37 -4.35
CA LEU A 103 9.22 -16.39 -3.67
C LEU A 103 8.06 -16.65 -4.62
N PHE A 104 8.14 -16.21 -5.88
CA PHE A 104 7.04 -16.31 -6.84
C PHE A 104 7.13 -17.51 -7.77
N GLN A 105 8.16 -18.37 -7.68
CA GLN A 105 8.29 -19.54 -8.57
C GLN A 105 7.06 -20.46 -8.52
N GLY A 106 6.43 -20.69 -9.67
CA GLY A 106 5.21 -21.50 -9.77
C GLY A 106 3.93 -20.76 -9.37
N PHE A 107 3.99 -19.45 -9.16
CA PHE A 107 2.83 -18.58 -9.01
C PHE A 107 2.82 -17.52 -10.12
N VAL A 108 1.64 -16.97 -10.42
CA VAL A 108 1.52 -15.66 -11.08
C VAL A 108 2.20 -14.62 -10.19
N ASN A 109 3.02 -13.76 -10.76
CA ASN A 109 3.72 -12.72 -10.02
C ASN A 109 2.72 -11.63 -9.59
N PRO A 110 2.49 -11.44 -8.27
CA PRO A 110 1.54 -10.43 -7.80
C PRO A 110 2.05 -9.00 -8.01
N VAL A 111 3.36 -8.80 -8.21
CA VAL A 111 3.93 -7.48 -8.53
C VAL A 111 3.53 -7.08 -9.95
N ASP A 112 3.67 -7.99 -10.92
CA ASP A 112 3.28 -7.72 -12.33
C ASP A 112 1.80 -7.36 -12.42
N LEU A 113 0.93 -8.05 -11.66
CA LEU A 113 -0.49 -7.69 -11.57
C LEU A 113 -0.70 -6.24 -11.12
N ILE A 114 -0.01 -5.77 -10.08
CA ILE A 114 -0.16 -4.40 -9.58
C ILE A 114 0.29 -3.39 -10.66
N TYR A 115 1.39 -3.68 -11.36
CA TYR A 115 1.95 -2.79 -12.36
C TYR A 115 1.06 -2.72 -13.60
N ASP A 116 0.59 -3.87 -14.11
CA ASP A 116 -0.37 -3.95 -15.21
C ASP A 116 -1.69 -3.25 -14.86
N SER A 117 -2.12 -3.36 -13.61
CA SER A 117 -3.31 -2.69 -13.08
C SER A 117 -3.13 -1.18 -13.05
N LEU A 118 -1.98 -0.69 -12.56
CA LEU A 118 -1.66 0.74 -12.56
C LEU A 118 -1.52 1.29 -13.99
N GLN A 119 -0.95 0.51 -14.90
CA GLN A 119 -0.83 0.89 -16.31
C GLN A 119 -2.19 1.11 -16.98
N LYS A 120 -3.23 0.36 -16.56
CA LYS A 120 -4.61 0.58 -17.02
C LYS A 120 -5.23 1.86 -16.45
N LEU A 121 -4.89 2.25 -15.22
CA LEU A 121 -5.34 3.53 -14.62
C LEU A 121 -4.65 4.74 -15.24
N ALA A 122 -3.44 4.55 -15.76
CA ALA A 122 -2.60 5.60 -16.33
C ALA A 122 -2.09 5.21 -17.74
N PRO A 123 -2.98 5.04 -18.74
CA PRO A 123 -2.63 4.48 -20.05
C PRO A 123 -1.68 5.37 -20.88
N LYS A 124 -1.47 6.62 -20.47
CA LYS A 124 -0.56 7.58 -21.12
C LYS A 124 0.83 7.59 -20.50
N ASN A 125 1.00 7.01 -19.32
CA ASN A 125 2.26 6.97 -18.60
C ASN A 125 2.96 5.62 -18.81
N ASP A 126 4.26 5.60 -18.55
CA ASP A 126 5.08 4.39 -18.52
C ASP A 126 5.32 3.97 -17.06
N VAL A 127 4.65 2.90 -16.63
CA VAL A 127 4.73 2.41 -15.24
C VAL A 127 5.98 1.56 -15.04
N LYS A 128 6.88 2.02 -14.16
CA LYS A 128 8.18 1.38 -13.93
C LYS A 128 8.54 1.28 -12.45
N VAL A 129 9.42 0.33 -12.15
CA VAL A 129 10.11 0.29 -10.86
C VAL A 129 10.95 1.57 -10.76
N ALA A 130 10.86 2.25 -9.62
CA ALA A 130 11.67 3.42 -9.35
C ALA A 130 13.17 3.08 -9.46
N ARG A 131 13.93 4.03 -9.97
CA ARG A 131 15.37 3.87 -10.20
C ARG A 131 16.12 5.17 -9.95
N GLU A 132 17.35 5.03 -9.49
CA GLU A 132 18.30 6.13 -9.41
C GLU A 132 18.82 6.52 -10.79
N PRO A 133 19.40 7.72 -10.96
CA PRO A 133 20.02 8.14 -12.23
C PRO A 133 21.13 7.22 -12.74
N ASP A 134 21.79 6.47 -11.84
CA ASP A 134 22.79 5.47 -12.18
C ASP A 134 22.20 4.10 -12.61
N GLY A 135 20.87 3.99 -12.62
CA GLY A 135 20.13 2.81 -13.04
C GLY A 135 19.82 1.80 -11.93
N ARG A 136 20.32 2.00 -10.71
CA ARG A 136 20.00 1.09 -9.59
C ARG A 136 18.52 1.17 -9.22
N LEU A 137 17.91 0.01 -9.05
CA LEU A 137 16.47 -0.12 -8.82
C LEU A 137 16.12 -0.07 -7.34
N TYR A 138 14.95 0.48 -7.05
CA TYR A 138 14.29 0.36 -5.76
C TYR A 138 13.64 -1.02 -5.64
N SER A 139 13.13 -1.35 -4.46
CA SER A 139 12.30 -2.53 -4.29
C SER A 139 10.94 -2.31 -4.98
N PRO A 140 10.45 -3.29 -5.76
CA PRO A 140 9.29 -3.09 -6.61
C PRO A 140 7.96 -3.18 -5.84
N ALA A 141 7.98 -3.83 -4.66
CA ALA A 141 6.87 -3.95 -3.72
C ALA A 141 7.38 -4.50 -2.38
N ILE A 142 6.50 -4.52 -1.37
CA ILE A 142 6.80 -5.11 -0.06
C ILE A 142 5.60 -5.89 0.48
N PHE A 143 5.82 -7.10 1.01
CA PHE A 143 4.79 -7.71 1.84
C PHE A 143 4.87 -7.16 3.25
N ARG A 144 3.72 -6.74 3.79
CA ARG A 144 3.58 -6.36 5.19
C ARG A 144 2.69 -7.39 5.90
N VAL A 145 3.27 -8.08 6.87
CA VAL A 145 2.61 -9.07 7.72
C VAL A 145 2.34 -8.39 9.07
N HIS A 146 1.06 -8.16 9.37
CA HIS A 146 0.63 -7.50 10.59
C HIS A 146 -0.01 -8.54 11.52
N TYR A 147 0.52 -8.66 12.73
CA TYR A 147 -0.02 -9.53 13.76
C TYR A 147 -0.98 -8.74 14.67
N ASP A 148 -1.68 -9.47 15.53
CA ASP A 148 -2.63 -8.93 16.50
C ASP A 148 -2.11 -7.68 17.23
N GLY A 149 -2.99 -6.69 17.37
CA GLY A 149 -2.72 -5.40 18.00
C GLY A 149 -1.94 -4.38 17.16
N HIS A 150 -1.37 -4.75 16.00
CA HIS A 150 -0.73 -3.76 15.14
C HIS A 150 -1.76 -2.76 14.60
N THR A 151 -1.43 -1.47 14.59
CA THR A 151 -2.32 -0.40 14.16
C THR A 151 -1.54 0.68 13.42
N TYR A 152 -2.21 1.38 12.52
CA TYR A 152 -1.72 2.61 11.92
C TYR A 152 -2.71 3.72 12.26
N LYS A 153 -2.31 4.62 13.16
CA LYS A 153 -3.06 5.84 13.49
C LYS A 153 -3.25 6.73 12.24
N PRO A 154 -4.16 7.72 12.26
CA PRO A 154 -4.28 8.70 11.18
C PRO A 154 -2.92 9.25 10.75
N HIS A 155 -2.59 9.10 9.48
CA HIS A 155 -1.32 9.55 8.91
C HIS A 155 -1.46 9.81 7.41
N ILE A 156 -0.37 10.31 6.83
CA ILE A 156 -0.12 10.28 5.40
C ILE A 156 1.16 9.52 5.13
N ASP A 157 1.31 9.06 3.89
CA ASP A 157 2.59 8.64 3.34
C ASP A 157 2.92 9.56 2.16
N HIS A 158 4.04 10.29 2.27
CA HIS A 158 4.48 11.20 1.22
C HIS A 158 5.98 11.47 1.35
N VAL A 159 6.73 11.15 0.31
CA VAL A 159 8.20 11.30 0.27
C VAL A 159 8.61 12.76 0.51
N VAL A 160 7.93 13.71 -0.12
CA VAL A 160 8.17 15.16 0.07
C VAL A 160 7.61 15.68 1.39
N LEU A 161 6.29 15.56 1.61
CA LEU A 161 5.58 16.27 2.69
C LEU A 161 5.82 15.69 4.09
N ARG A 162 6.21 14.41 4.20
CA ARG A 162 6.40 13.73 5.49
C ARG A 162 7.81 13.22 5.70
N GLU A 163 8.38 12.55 4.70
CA GLU A 163 9.63 11.81 4.89
C GLU A 163 10.90 12.63 4.57
N ASN A 164 10.73 13.71 3.81
CA ASN A 164 11.78 14.63 3.38
C ASN A 164 13.01 13.92 2.75
N ARG A 165 12.78 12.95 1.86
CA ARG A 165 13.86 12.15 1.22
C ARG A 165 14.48 12.85 0.01
N VAL A 166 15.02 14.04 0.21
CA VAL A 166 15.53 14.93 -0.85
C VAL A 166 16.59 14.30 -1.77
N ASP A 167 17.27 13.26 -1.30
CA ASP A 167 18.34 12.57 -1.97
C ASP A 167 17.88 11.35 -2.78
N TYR A 168 16.58 11.09 -2.90
CA TYR A 168 16.01 9.96 -3.65
C TYR A 168 15.27 10.45 -4.89
N GLU A 169 15.38 9.73 -6.01
CA GLU A 169 14.76 10.13 -7.28
C GLU A 169 13.23 10.29 -7.18
N VAL A 170 12.59 9.45 -6.37
CA VAL A 170 11.14 9.50 -6.10
C VAL A 170 10.68 10.79 -5.40
N TYR A 171 11.60 11.63 -4.91
CA TYR A 171 11.28 12.94 -4.33
C TYR A 171 10.72 13.94 -5.37
N ARG A 172 10.94 13.69 -6.67
CA ARG A 172 10.50 14.59 -7.74
C ARG A 172 8.98 14.61 -7.97
N PHE A 173 8.26 13.58 -7.50
CA PHE A 173 6.84 13.44 -7.80
C PHE A 173 5.96 14.33 -6.93
N LYS A 174 4.98 14.97 -7.56
CA LYS A 174 4.02 15.87 -6.92
C LYS A 174 2.96 15.10 -6.13
N HIS A 175 2.54 13.95 -6.65
CA HIS A 175 1.52 13.11 -6.06
C HIS A 175 2.11 11.77 -5.64
N GLN A 176 1.61 11.24 -4.52
CA GLN A 176 1.92 9.90 -4.06
C GLN A 176 0.63 9.09 -3.84
N PHE A 177 0.63 7.87 -4.36
CA PHE A 177 -0.43 6.89 -4.16
C PHE A 177 0.13 5.63 -3.51
N ALA A 178 -0.76 4.75 -3.09
CA ALA A 178 -0.42 3.38 -2.76
C ALA A 178 -1.33 2.40 -3.50
N GLY A 179 -0.73 1.28 -3.93
CA GLY A 179 -1.43 0.10 -4.41
C GLY A 179 -1.27 -1.02 -3.40
N VAL A 180 -2.36 -1.65 -3.00
CA VAL A 180 -2.35 -2.66 -1.94
C VAL A 180 -3.21 -3.86 -2.35
N LEU A 181 -2.56 -5.01 -2.49
CA LEU A 181 -3.19 -6.31 -2.72
C LEU A 181 -3.39 -7.04 -1.39
N CYS A 182 -4.64 -7.40 -1.08
CA CYS A 182 -4.96 -8.23 0.08
C CYS A 182 -4.56 -9.69 -0.17
N VAL A 183 -3.67 -10.23 0.66
CA VAL A 183 -3.21 -11.62 0.57
C VAL A 183 -3.89 -12.47 1.66
N GLN A 184 -4.10 -11.89 2.84
CA GLN A 184 -4.77 -12.58 3.95
C GLN A 184 -5.41 -11.56 4.89
N ASN A 185 -6.66 -11.80 5.30
CA ASN A 185 -7.31 -11.08 6.39
C ASN A 185 -6.90 -11.64 7.76
N ALA A 186 -7.07 -10.83 8.81
CA ALA A 186 -6.63 -11.19 10.16
C ALA A 186 -7.50 -12.27 10.85
N ASP A 187 -8.68 -12.55 10.31
CA ASP A 187 -9.66 -13.44 10.90
C ASP A 187 -10.16 -14.41 9.82
N ALA A 188 -10.26 -15.70 10.18
CA ALA A 188 -10.86 -16.71 9.30
C ALA A 188 -12.39 -16.54 9.16
N SER A 189 -13.04 -15.78 10.05
CA SER A 189 -14.49 -15.59 10.16
C SER A 189 -15.03 -14.26 9.64
N GLY A 190 -14.15 -13.33 9.21
CA GLY A 190 -14.57 -12.04 8.66
C GLY A 190 -13.40 -11.27 8.02
N PRO A 191 -13.66 -10.09 7.43
CA PRO A 191 -12.60 -9.30 6.79
C PRO A 191 -11.55 -8.81 7.80
N GLY A 192 -11.83 -8.88 9.11
CA GLY A 192 -10.99 -8.31 10.15
C GLY A 192 -10.80 -6.80 9.93
N THR A 193 -9.66 -6.28 10.33
CA THR A 193 -9.31 -4.86 10.25
C THR A 193 -9.12 -4.36 8.81
N GLN A 194 -9.80 -3.26 8.48
CA GLN A 194 -9.82 -2.63 7.16
C GLN A 194 -9.28 -1.19 7.19
N ALA A 195 -8.88 -0.67 6.02
CA ALA A 195 -8.39 0.70 5.93
C ALA A 195 -9.56 1.69 5.95
N ILE A 196 -9.34 2.85 6.56
CA ILE A 196 -10.26 3.98 6.55
C ILE A 196 -9.53 5.14 5.88
N LEU A 197 -10.14 5.68 4.83
CA LEU A 197 -9.67 6.85 4.10
C LEU A 197 -10.54 8.03 4.48
N HIS A 198 -9.95 9.18 4.80
CA HIS A 198 -10.67 10.40 5.13
C HIS A 198 -10.59 11.37 3.95
N LYS A 199 -11.67 12.07 3.64
CA LYS A 199 -11.75 13.08 2.57
C LYS A 199 -11.06 14.37 2.99
N CYS A 200 -9.80 14.25 3.36
CA CYS A 200 -8.96 15.29 3.92
C CYS A 200 -7.55 15.08 3.40
N LEU A 201 -7.17 15.89 2.42
CA LEU A 201 -5.77 15.98 1.99
C LEU A 201 -4.96 16.67 3.08
N TRP A 202 -3.76 16.16 3.33
CA TRP A 202 -2.85 16.80 4.26
C TRP A 202 -2.48 18.22 3.83
N SER A 203 -2.41 19.07 4.86
CA SER A 203 -1.83 20.41 4.85
C SER A 203 -1.16 20.67 6.21
N GLU A 204 -0.34 21.72 6.29
CA GLU A 204 0.33 22.12 7.53
C GLU A 204 -0.68 22.36 8.68
N ASP A 205 -1.88 22.86 8.35
CA ASP A 205 -2.95 23.13 9.32
C ASP A 205 -3.51 21.85 9.97
N ILE A 206 -3.40 20.69 9.30
CA ILE A 206 -3.90 19.41 9.83
C ILE A 206 -2.84 18.67 10.66
N GLN A 207 -1.56 18.96 10.42
CA GLN A 207 -0.45 18.24 11.05
C GLN A 207 -0.49 18.23 12.60
N PRO A 208 -0.90 19.30 13.31
CA PRO A 208 -1.04 19.26 14.77
C PRO A 208 -2.03 18.20 15.24
N TYR A 209 -3.19 18.05 14.59
CA TYR A 209 -4.22 17.08 14.97
C TYR A 209 -3.77 15.63 14.76
N ILE A 210 -2.92 15.39 13.76
CA ILE A 210 -2.27 14.09 13.56
C ILE A 210 -1.23 13.82 14.66
N ALA A 211 -0.37 14.81 14.94
CA ALA A 211 0.72 14.66 15.91
C ALA A 211 0.22 14.48 17.35
N GLU A 212 -0.90 15.11 17.69
CA GLU A 212 -1.51 15.10 19.03
C GLU A 212 -2.57 14.00 19.21
N ASP A 213 -2.81 13.16 18.19
CA ASP A 213 -3.80 12.07 18.23
C ASP A 213 -5.25 12.57 18.40
N THR A 214 -5.56 13.76 17.88
CA THR A 214 -6.88 14.44 17.98
C THR A 214 -7.59 14.56 16.64
N PHE A 215 -7.06 13.92 15.57
CA PHE A 215 -7.63 14.01 14.23
C PHE A 215 -9.08 13.53 14.15
N HIS A 216 -9.49 12.52 14.93
CA HIS A 216 -10.88 12.05 14.94
C HIS A 216 -11.86 13.12 15.43
N ASP A 217 -11.49 13.86 16.48
CA ASP A 217 -12.29 14.98 16.99
C ASP A 217 -12.38 16.09 15.94
N TYR A 218 -11.24 16.44 15.32
CA TYR A 218 -11.19 17.41 14.23
C TYR A 218 -12.08 17.00 13.04
N ALA A 219 -12.01 15.73 12.62
CA ALA A 219 -12.80 15.20 11.51
C ALA A 219 -14.30 15.26 11.82
N GLN A 220 -14.69 14.93 13.05
CA GLN A 220 -16.08 15.02 13.51
C GLN A 220 -16.57 16.47 13.54
N GLU A 221 -15.81 17.39 14.13
CA GLU A 221 -16.15 18.82 14.23
C GLU A 221 -16.29 19.48 12.86
N ASN A 222 -15.47 19.06 11.89
CA ASN A 222 -15.45 19.61 10.53
C ASN A 222 -16.29 18.79 9.53
N ASN A 223 -17.02 17.76 9.99
CA ASN A 223 -17.85 16.89 9.16
C ASN A 223 -17.09 16.28 7.97
N ILE A 224 -15.86 15.82 8.21
CA ILE A 224 -15.03 15.18 7.20
C ILE A 224 -15.61 13.80 6.88
N GLU A 225 -16.02 13.61 5.62
CA GLU A 225 -16.48 12.32 5.10
C GLU A 225 -15.32 11.31 5.10
N ASN A 226 -15.62 10.03 5.31
CA ASN A 226 -14.66 8.94 5.20
C ASN A 226 -15.22 7.76 4.40
N CYS A 227 -14.31 6.93 3.91
CA CYS A 227 -14.60 5.71 3.15
C CYS A 227 -13.83 4.55 3.78
N GLN A 228 -14.54 3.51 4.20
CA GLN A 228 -13.93 2.24 4.60
C GLN A 228 -13.66 1.39 3.35
N VAL A 229 -12.45 0.85 3.25
CA VAL A 229 -12.03 -0.01 2.14
C VAL A 229 -12.01 -1.46 2.63
N ASP A 230 -13.11 -2.16 2.39
CA ASP A 230 -13.27 -3.57 2.75
C ASP A 230 -12.67 -4.48 1.69
N LEU A 231 -11.67 -5.29 2.06
CA LEU A 231 -10.98 -6.21 1.14
C LEU A 231 -11.07 -7.66 1.61
N VAL A 232 -11.20 -8.57 0.65
CA VAL A 232 -10.98 -10.01 0.82
C VAL A 232 -9.69 -10.45 0.08
N PRO A 233 -9.14 -11.64 0.33
CA PRO A 233 -7.92 -12.08 -0.32
C PRO A 233 -8.09 -12.10 -1.85
N GLY A 234 -7.13 -11.50 -2.55
CA GLY A 234 -7.18 -11.34 -4.00
C GLY A 234 -7.63 -9.96 -4.47
N ASP A 235 -8.24 -9.15 -3.60
CA ASP A 235 -8.65 -7.79 -3.94
C ASP A 235 -7.44 -6.84 -3.96
N LEU A 236 -7.38 -5.99 -4.98
CA LEU A 236 -6.38 -4.94 -5.15
C LEU A 236 -7.05 -3.58 -5.07
N TYR A 237 -6.50 -2.64 -4.30
CA TYR A 237 -6.97 -1.26 -4.35
C TYR A 237 -5.86 -0.24 -4.50
N PHE A 238 -6.20 0.90 -5.08
CA PHE A 238 -5.33 2.07 -5.22
C PHE A 238 -5.98 3.29 -4.57
N PHE A 239 -5.21 4.09 -3.85
CA PHE A 239 -5.71 5.29 -3.18
C PHE A 239 -4.62 6.38 -3.06
N ASN A 240 -5.05 7.61 -2.78
CA ASN A 240 -4.17 8.75 -2.55
C ASN A 240 -3.63 8.80 -1.13
N THR A 241 -2.32 8.62 -0.96
CA THR A 241 -1.69 8.56 0.37
C THR A 241 -1.48 9.95 0.99
N ARG A 242 -1.76 11.02 0.26
CA ARG A 242 -1.88 12.37 0.81
C ARG A 242 -3.23 12.58 1.50
N CYS A 243 -4.25 11.79 1.19
CA CYS A 243 -5.44 11.73 2.03
C CYS A 243 -5.07 11.10 3.37
N ILE A 244 -5.60 11.64 4.46
CA ILE A 244 -5.40 11.07 5.78
C ILE A 244 -6.05 9.70 5.82
N HIS A 245 -5.29 8.71 6.26
CA HIS A 245 -5.74 7.33 6.30
C HIS A 245 -5.22 6.62 7.53
N GLU A 246 -5.92 5.55 7.90
CA GLU A 246 -5.61 4.74 9.06
C GLU A 246 -6.01 3.30 8.83
N VAL A 247 -5.44 2.43 9.66
CA VAL A 247 -5.84 1.03 9.75
C VAL A 247 -5.99 0.78 11.25
N PRO A 248 -7.20 0.50 11.76
CA PRO A 248 -7.41 0.20 13.17
C PRO A 248 -6.55 -0.97 13.66
N ALA A 249 -6.59 -1.26 14.95
CA ALA A 249 -5.82 -2.40 15.46
C ALA A 249 -6.26 -3.70 14.77
N VAL A 250 -5.28 -4.49 14.32
CA VAL A 250 -5.48 -5.85 13.81
C VAL A 250 -6.07 -6.71 14.92
N GLN A 251 -7.20 -7.35 14.63
CA GLN A 251 -7.87 -8.29 15.52
C GLN A 251 -8.06 -9.63 14.80
N GLY A 252 -7.71 -10.73 15.48
CA GLY A 252 -7.92 -12.09 14.99
C GLY A 252 -6.78 -13.05 15.31
N ASP A 253 -6.93 -14.29 14.88
CA ASP A 253 -5.99 -15.39 15.13
C ASP A 253 -4.95 -15.59 14.02
N LEU A 254 -5.12 -14.90 12.89
CA LEU A 254 -4.22 -14.90 11.76
C LEU A 254 -3.61 -13.51 11.54
N PRO A 255 -2.40 -13.41 10.94
CA PRO A 255 -1.87 -12.12 10.56
C PRO A 255 -2.60 -11.57 9.32
N ARG A 256 -2.81 -10.25 9.28
CA ARG A 256 -3.19 -9.54 8.05
C ARG A 256 -1.98 -9.39 7.14
N ILE A 257 -2.05 -9.95 5.93
CA ILE A 257 -0.95 -9.90 4.96
C ILE A 257 -1.40 -9.12 3.74
N VAL A 258 -0.59 -8.14 3.34
CA VAL A 258 -0.77 -7.37 2.12
C VAL A 258 0.53 -7.29 1.35
N LEU A 259 0.45 -7.24 0.02
CA LEU A 259 1.52 -6.73 -0.83
C LEU A 259 1.22 -5.26 -1.12
N ALA A 260 2.16 -4.38 -0.82
CA ALA A 260 1.98 -2.95 -0.97
C ALA A 260 3.07 -2.32 -1.85
N VAL A 261 2.68 -1.30 -2.59
CA VAL A 261 3.56 -0.39 -3.33
C VAL A 261 3.20 1.05 -3.01
N PHE A 262 4.18 1.93 -3.09
CA PHE A 262 4.00 3.37 -3.26
C PHE A 262 4.23 3.75 -4.71
N ILE A 263 3.57 4.82 -5.14
CA ILE A 263 3.51 5.24 -6.54
C ILE A 263 3.73 6.74 -6.58
N GLY A 264 4.61 7.20 -7.45
CA GLY A 264 4.90 8.60 -7.72
C GLY A 264 4.33 9.00 -9.07
N TYR A 265 3.61 10.12 -9.09
CA TYR A 265 2.97 10.64 -10.29
C TYR A 265 3.05 12.18 -10.32
N SER A 266 3.26 12.71 -11.50
CA SER A 266 3.17 14.14 -11.81
C SER A 266 2.55 14.25 -13.20
N GLU A 267 1.69 15.25 -13.42
CA GLU A 267 0.95 15.39 -14.67
C GLU A 267 1.86 15.66 -15.89
N GLU A 268 3.05 16.21 -15.64
CA GLU A 268 4.07 16.55 -16.64
C GLU A 268 5.12 15.45 -16.85
N ASP A 269 5.15 14.42 -16.00
CA ASP A 269 6.10 13.29 -16.09
C ASP A 269 5.46 12.15 -16.90
N ASP A 270 6.15 11.66 -17.92
CA ASP A 270 5.68 10.53 -18.71
C ASP A 270 5.85 9.20 -17.96
N GLU A 271 6.71 9.16 -16.94
CA GLU A 271 6.92 7.98 -16.11
C GLU A 271 6.09 8.03 -14.82
N ILE A 272 5.59 6.86 -14.44
CA ILE A 272 5.10 6.60 -13.09
C ILE A 272 6.10 5.66 -12.41
N TYR A 273 6.65 6.10 -11.28
CA TYR A 273 7.57 5.28 -10.50
C TYR A 273 6.85 4.54 -9.39
N VAL A 274 7.21 3.28 -9.21
CA VAL A 274 6.65 2.40 -8.19
C VAL A 274 7.78 1.89 -7.29
N TRP A 275 7.59 1.95 -5.97
CA TRP A 275 8.57 1.50 -4.98
C TRP A 275 7.88 0.96 -3.71
N SER A 276 8.65 0.63 -2.68
CA SER A 276 8.15 0.28 -1.34
C SER A 276 9.05 0.75 -0.21
#